data_AF-X8HF74-F1
#
_entry.id   AF-X8HF74-F1
#
_cell.length_a   1.000
_cell.length_b   1.000
_cell.length_c   1.000
_cell.angle_alpha   90.00
_cell.angle_beta   90.00
_cell.angle_gamma   90.00
#
_symmetry.space_group_name_H-M   'P 1'
#
loop_
_entity.id
_entity.type
_entity.pdbx_description
1 polymer ?
#
loop_
_entity_poly.entity_id
_entity_poly.type
_entity_poly.pdbx_seq_one_letter_code
_entity_poly.pdbx_strand_id
1 'polypeptide(L)'
;MFWYNFEFYANLSKYIFSSYTSPFDSIKQLDDEGNEYRYARDLQGILEYSEWRNFYKIIEKAKNACEASGHVVQSEFVDVNKLVDVGANLQRSIQDIVLSRYACYLIAMNGDPRKEVIALTQTYFAVKTHKQEQLELQKEDSLRLQIDLHPFSWTDNQNHP
;
A
#
# COMPACT_ATOMS: atom_id res chain seq x y z
N MET A 1 4.26 27.77 -27.48
CA MET A 1 4.87 26.42 -27.46
C MET A 1 5.09 25.83 -26.06
N PHE A 2 5.21 26.61 -24.99
CA PHE A 2 5.36 26.07 -23.61
C PHE A 2 4.09 25.41 -23.02
N TRP A 3 2.90 25.84 -23.45
CA TRP A 3 1.62 25.34 -22.95
C TRP A 3 1.29 23.90 -23.39
N TYR A 4 1.63 23.55 -24.64
CA TYR A 4 1.44 22.18 -25.16
C TYR A 4 2.29 21.14 -24.41
N ASN A 5 3.47 21.53 -23.92
CA ASN A 5 4.33 20.62 -23.17
C ASN A 5 3.75 20.33 -21.78
N PHE A 6 3.22 21.32 -21.08
CA PHE A 6 2.69 21.13 -19.72
C PHE A 6 1.44 20.22 -19.70
N GLU A 7 0.48 20.44 -20.60
CA GLU A 7 -0.70 19.58 -20.71
C GLU A 7 -0.36 18.17 -21.20
N PHE A 8 0.66 18.04 -22.03
CA PHE A 8 1.18 16.73 -22.46
C PHE A 8 1.82 15.97 -21.31
N TYR A 9 2.68 16.59 -20.50
CA TYR A 9 3.26 15.96 -19.30
C TYR A 9 2.22 15.69 -18.22
N ALA A 10 1.25 16.59 -18.01
CA ALA A 10 0.15 16.37 -17.08
C ALA A 10 -0.73 15.20 -17.52
N ASN A 11 -1.06 15.09 -18.81
CA ASN A 11 -1.82 13.95 -19.35
C ASN A 11 -0.99 12.66 -19.36
N LEU A 12 0.30 12.71 -19.70
CA LEU A 12 1.19 11.55 -19.68
C LEU A 12 1.36 11.03 -18.25
N SER A 13 1.55 11.92 -17.29
CA SER A 13 1.56 11.57 -15.87
C SER A 13 0.21 10.95 -15.48
N LYS A 14 -0.92 11.56 -15.84
CA LYS A 14 -2.26 11.04 -15.55
C LYS A 14 -2.48 9.65 -16.16
N TYR A 15 -1.97 9.39 -17.36
CA TYR A 15 -2.08 8.10 -18.04
C TYR A 15 -1.18 7.03 -17.41
N ILE A 16 0.07 7.39 -17.05
CA ILE A 16 0.99 6.53 -16.30
C ILE A 16 0.45 6.25 -14.89
N PHE A 17 -0.16 7.24 -14.22
CA PHE A 17 -0.67 7.13 -12.86
C PHE A 17 -2.06 6.49 -12.76
N SER A 18 -2.86 6.50 -13.83
CA SER A 18 -4.19 5.87 -13.86
C SER A 18 -4.12 4.36 -14.13
N SER A 19 -3.01 3.86 -14.70
CA SER A 19 -2.83 2.45 -15.07
C SER A 19 -1.79 1.71 -14.23
N TYR A 20 -1.11 2.38 -13.29
CA TYR A 20 -0.13 1.74 -12.42
C TYR A 20 -0.83 0.85 -11.38
N THR A 21 -1.13 -0.38 -11.80
CA THR A 21 -1.39 -1.49 -10.89
C THR A 21 -0.14 -1.66 -10.03
N SER A 22 -0.31 -1.65 -8.71
CA SER A 22 0.83 -1.80 -7.81
C SER A 22 1.53 -3.12 -8.14
N PRO A 23 2.87 -3.19 -8.22
CA PRO A 23 3.57 -4.45 -8.46
C PRO A 23 3.12 -5.54 -7.48
N PHE A 24 2.75 -5.15 -6.26
CA PHE A 24 2.21 -6.05 -5.24
C PHE A 24 0.91 -6.73 -5.65
N ASP A 25 0.06 -6.12 -6.46
CA ASP A 25 -1.22 -6.73 -6.87
C ASP A 25 -1.04 -7.92 -7.80
N SER A 26 0.09 -7.99 -8.52
CA SER A 26 0.41 -9.12 -9.42
C SER A 26 0.69 -10.44 -8.69
N ILE A 27 1.11 -10.37 -7.41
CA ILE A 27 1.42 -11.55 -6.58
C ILE A 27 0.36 -11.82 -5.52
N LYS A 28 -0.79 -11.16 -5.65
CA LYS A 28 -1.90 -11.33 -4.74
C LYS A 28 -2.45 -12.76 -4.80
N GLN A 29 -2.62 -13.36 -3.64
CA GLN A 29 -3.30 -14.63 -3.43
C GLN A 29 -4.57 -14.40 -2.60
N LEU A 30 -5.46 -15.38 -2.65
CA LEU A 30 -6.65 -15.46 -1.80
C LEU A 30 -6.57 -16.77 -1.00
N ASP A 31 -6.93 -16.73 0.28
CA ASP A 31 -7.12 -17.95 1.07
C ASP A 31 -8.53 -18.52 0.87
N ASP A 32 -8.82 -19.63 1.55
CA ASP A 32 -10.12 -20.32 1.45
C ASP A 32 -11.29 -19.48 1.97
N GLU A 33 -11.02 -18.44 2.75
CA GLU A 33 -12.00 -17.49 3.29
C GLU A 33 -12.14 -16.23 2.41
N GLY A 34 -11.31 -16.12 1.36
CA GLY A 34 -11.28 -14.96 0.46
C GLY A 34 -10.44 -13.79 0.97
N ASN A 35 -9.63 -13.97 2.02
CA ASN A 35 -8.73 -12.93 2.50
C ASN A 35 -7.52 -12.81 1.56
N GLU A 36 -7.10 -11.56 1.32
CA GLU A 36 -5.97 -11.28 0.43
C GLU A 36 -4.64 -11.38 1.16
N TYR A 37 -3.70 -12.12 0.58
CA TYR A 37 -2.35 -12.24 1.11
C TYR A 37 -1.28 -12.35 0.02
N ARG A 38 -0.01 -12.21 0.39
CA ARG A 38 1.15 -12.33 -0.52
C ARG A 38 2.27 -13.11 0.17
N TYR A 39 3.12 -13.79 -0.59
CA TYR A 39 4.33 -14.41 -0.05
C TYR A 39 5.53 -13.47 -0.14
N ALA A 40 6.37 -13.47 0.90
CA ALA A 40 7.60 -12.69 0.91
C ALA A 40 8.60 -13.14 -0.16
N ARG A 41 8.70 -14.43 -0.48
CA ARG A 41 9.53 -14.89 -1.61
C ARG A 41 9.08 -14.34 -2.96
N ASP A 42 7.78 -14.18 -3.18
CA ASP A 42 7.27 -13.63 -4.44
C ASP A 42 7.56 -12.11 -4.50
N LEU A 43 7.37 -11.42 -3.36
CA LEU A 43 7.70 -10.01 -3.20
C LEU A 43 9.21 -9.73 -3.40
N GLN A 44 10.09 -10.64 -2.96
CA GLN A 44 11.53 -10.54 -3.16
C GLN A 44 11.89 -10.37 -4.64
N GLY A 45 11.25 -11.17 -5.52
CA GLY A 45 11.48 -11.13 -6.96
C GLY A 45 11.04 -9.82 -7.58
N ILE A 46 9.85 -9.34 -7.21
CA ILE A 46 9.31 -8.05 -7.66
C ILE A 46 10.22 -6.90 -7.25
N LEU A 47 10.76 -6.92 -6.03
CA LEU A 47 11.63 -5.88 -5.52
C LEU A 47 13.11 -6.07 -5.92
N GLU A 48 13.38 -7.02 -6.81
CA GLU A 48 14.70 -7.29 -7.42
C GLU A 48 15.81 -7.54 -6.39
N TYR A 49 15.48 -8.23 -5.29
CA TYR A 49 16.48 -8.73 -4.35
C TYR A 49 16.94 -10.12 -4.78
N SER A 50 18.19 -10.27 -5.18
CA SER A 50 18.74 -11.57 -5.60
C SER A 50 18.88 -12.56 -4.44
N GLU A 51 19.26 -12.09 -3.26
CA GLU A 51 19.54 -12.93 -2.09
C GLU A 51 18.49 -12.75 -0.98
N TRP A 52 17.91 -13.86 -0.53
CA TRP A 52 16.96 -13.88 0.59
C TRP A 52 17.52 -13.22 1.84
N ARG A 53 18.79 -13.44 2.18
CA ARG A 53 19.42 -12.86 3.38
C ARG A 53 19.39 -11.32 3.37
N ASN A 54 19.53 -10.70 2.21
CA ASN A 54 19.51 -9.25 2.09
C ASN A 54 18.08 -8.72 2.13
N PHE A 55 17.14 -9.43 1.49
CA PHE A 55 15.73 -9.08 1.56
C PHE A 55 15.15 -9.24 2.96
N TYR A 56 15.51 -10.31 3.67
CA TYR A 56 15.08 -10.56 5.04
C TYR A 56 15.48 -9.43 6.00
N LYS A 57 16.66 -8.81 5.82
CA LYS A 57 17.05 -7.63 6.61
C LYS A 57 16.09 -6.45 6.40
N ILE A 58 15.51 -6.30 5.21
CA ILE A 58 14.51 -5.26 4.94
C ILE A 58 13.18 -5.62 5.60
N ILE A 59 12.79 -6.89 5.57
CA ILE A 59 11.62 -7.39 6.30
C ILE A 59 11.76 -7.10 7.79
N GLU A 60 12.91 -7.37 8.40
CA GLU A 60 13.13 -7.10 9.83
C GLU A 60 13.03 -5.60 10.15
N LYS A 61 13.55 -4.71 9.28
CA LYS A 61 13.32 -3.26 9.43
C LYS A 61 11.83 -2.91 9.32
N ALA A 62 11.10 -3.53 8.41
CA ALA A 62 9.67 -3.31 8.23
C ALA A 62 8.86 -3.79 9.43
N LYS A 63 9.22 -4.94 10.04
CA LYS A 63 8.63 -5.41 11.30
C LYS A 63 8.86 -4.44 12.45
N ASN A 64 10.08 -3.92 12.58
CA ASN A 64 10.38 -2.91 13.59
C ASN A 64 9.55 -1.62 13.38
N ALA A 65 9.37 -1.19 12.13
CA ALA A 65 8.53 -0.04 11.80
C ALA A 65 7.04 -0.30 12.07
N CYS A 66 6.57 -1.53 11.82
CA CYS A 66 5.21 -1.99 12.14
C CYS A 66 4.95 -1.91 13.65
N GLU A 67 5.84 -2.48 14.46
CA GLU A 67 5.75 -2.45 15.92
C GLU A 67 5.81 -1.02 16.45
N ALA A 68 6.74 -0.20 15.95
CA ALA A 68 6.86 1.20 16.34
C ALA A 68 5.63 2.04 15.98
N SER A 69 4.85 1.61 14.98
CA SER A 69 3.57 2.23 14.59
C SER A 69 2.39 1.72 15.42
N GLY A 70 2.61 0.83 16.38
CA GLY A 70 1.57 0.26 17.26
C GLY A 70 0.79 -0.92 16.67
N HIS A 71 1.23 -1.47 15.54
CA HIS A 71 0.61 -2.66 14.94
C HIS A 71 1.21 -3.95 15.51
N VAL A 72 0.38 -5.00 15.58
CA VAL A 72 0.84 -6.35 15.97
C VAL A 72 1.54 -6.98 14.79
N VAL A 73 2.87 -7.17 14.89
CA VAL A 73 3.70 -7.71 13.81
C VAL A 73 3.18 -9.04 13.28
N GLN A 74 2.71 -9.94 14.16
CA GLN A 74 2.21 -11.26 13.79
C GLN A 74 0.90 -11.21 12.99
N SER A 75 0.16 -10.11 13.04
CA SER A 75 -1.03 -9.92 12.19
C SER A 75 -0.67 -9.51 10.77
N GLU A 76 0.52 -8.96 10.56
CA GLU A 76 0.97 -8.37 9.29
C GLU A 76 2.03 -9.24 8.59
N PHE A 77 2.84 -9.95 9.38
CA PHE A 77 3.94 -10.83 8.97
C PHE A 77 3.80 -12.20 9.65
N VAL A 78 3.21 -13.17 8.95
CA VAL A 78 2.97 -14.52 9.48
C VAL A 78 4.02 -15.48 8.91
N ASP A 79 4.91 -16.00 9.76
CA ASP A 79 5.88 -17.00 9.33
C ASP A 79 5.17 -18.32 8.96
N VAL A 80 5.49 -18.88 7.79
CA VAL A 80 4.90 -20.11 7.27
C VAL A 80 5.96 -21.02 6.66
N ASN A 81 5.58 -22.27 6.41
CA ASN A 81 6.38 -23.20 5.63
C ASN A 81 5.71 -23.41 4.27
N LYS A 82 6.38 -23.01 3.20
CA LYS A 82 5.92 -23.19 1.81
C LYS A 82 6.58 -24.43 1.22
N LEU A 83 5.79 -25.32 0.63
CA LEU A 83 6.31 -26.43 -0.16
C LEU A 83 6.68 -25.91 -1.54
N VAL A 84 7.91 -26.16 -1.96
CA VAL A 84 8.40 -25.81 -3.30
C VAL A 84 8.89 -27.07 -4.01
N ASP A 85 8.59 -27.17 -5.30
CA ASP A 85 9.12 -28.21 -6.17
C ASP A 85 10.60 -27.92 -6.43
N VAL A 86 11.46 -28.88 -6.12
CA VAL A 86 12.91 -28.79 -6.36
C VAL A 86 13.35 -29.67 -7.53
N GLY A 87 12.40 -30.18 -8.31
CA GLY A 87 12.61 -31.09 -9.44
C GLY A 87 12.49 -32.55 -9.04
N ALA A 88 12.37 -33.41 -10.06
CA ALA A 88 12.27 -34.87 -9.92
C ALA A 88 11.14 -35.35 -8.97
N ASN A 89 10.00 -34.64 -8.98
CA ASN A 89 8.85 -34.89 -8.09
C ASN A 89 9.17 -34.79 -6.59
N LEU A 90 10.26 -34.12 -6.22
CA LEU A 90 10.65 -33.91 -4.84
C LEU A 90 10.19 -32.52 -4.39
N GLN A 91 9.45 -32.48 -3.28
CA GLN A 91 9.08 -31.23 -2.63
C GLN A 91 9.97 -30.97 -1.43
N ARG A 92 10.36 -29.71 -1.25
CA ARG A 92 11.06 -29.25 -0.06
C ARG A 92 10.23 -28.20 0.65
N SER A 93 10.16 -28.31 1.97
CA SER A 93 9.62 -27.25 2.82
C SER A 93 10.68 -26.15 2.99
N ILE A 94 10.32 -24.92 2.65
CA ILE A 94 11.12 -23.72 2.89
C ILE A 94 10.35 -22.76 3.79
N GLN A 95 11.07 -22.07 4.67
CA GLN A 95 10.49 -21.02 5.49
C GLN A 95 10.18 -19.79 4.61
N ASP A 96 8.95 -19.33 4.66
CA ASP A 96 8.44 -18.13 3.99
C ASP A 96 7.60 -17.29 4.96
N ILE A 97 7.09 -16.15 4.50
CA ILE A 97 6.27 -15.24 5.29
C ILE A 97 5.06 -14.84 4.46
N VAL A 98 3.88 -15.00 5.04
CA VAL A 98 2.64 -14.43 4.53
C VAL A 98 2.55 -12.98 4.97
N LEU A 99 2.31 -12.10 4.00
CA LEU A 99 2.32 -10.66 4.15
C LEU A 99 0.94 -10.09 3.88
N SER A 100 0.50 -9.21 4.77
CA SER A 100 -0.61 -8.30 4.48
C SER A 100 -0.20 -7.26 3.42
N ARG A 101 -1.19 -6.52 2.92
CA ARG A 101 -0.94 -5.35 2.07
C ARG A 101 -0.10 -4.29 2.79
N TYR A 102 -0.37 -4.07 4.09
CA TYR A 102 0.34 -3.10 4.91
C TYR A 102 1.81 -3.50 5.10
N ALA A 103 2.08 -4.78 5.37
CA ALA A 103 3.45 -5.32 5.45
C ALA A 103 4.26 -5.09 4.15
N CYS A 104 3.64 -5.30 2.99
CA CYS A 104 4.27 -5.04 1.69
C CYS A 104 4.70 -3.57 1.55
N TYR A 105 3.87 -2.63 2.03
CA TYR A 105 4.18 -1.20 1.98
C TYR A 105 5.34 -0.85 2.90
N LEU A 106 5.35 -1.38 4.12
CA LEU A 106 6.46 -1.17 5.06
C LEU A 106 7.77 -1.72 4.51
N ILE A 107 7.76 -2.89 3.85
CA ILE A 107 8.94 -3.45 3.19
C ILE A 107 9.46 -2.51 2.10
N ALA A 108 8.57 -2.00 1.23
CA ALA A 108 8.97 -1.07 0.17
C ALA A 108 9.53 0.25 0.73
N MET A 109 8.92 0.80 1.78
CA MET A 109 9.38 2.02 2.45
C MET A 109 10.77 1.85 3.10
N ASN A 110 11.09 0.65 3.58
CA ASN A 110 12.37 0.35 4.22
C ASN A 110 13.44 -0.20 3.26
N GLY A 111 13.12 -0.36 1.96
CA GLY A 111 14.03 -0.88 0.95
C GLY A 111 15.12 0.11 0.50
N ASP A 112 16.08 -0.37 -0.30
CA ASP A 112 17.15 0.46 -0.86
C ASP A 112 16.62 1.38 -1.98
N PRO A 113 16.56 2.71 -1.79
CA PRO A 113 16.02 3.64 -2.79
C PRO A 113 16.90 3.75 -4.04
N ARG A 114 18.11 3.18 -4.05
CA ARG A 114 18.95 3.10 -5.26
C ARG A 114 18.43 2.08 -6.27
N LYS A 115 17.53 1.18 -5.86
CA LYS A 115 16.82 0.27 -6.77
C LYS A 115 15.63 1.00 -7.40
N GLU A 116 15.55 0.99 -8.72
CA GLU A 116 14.51 1.70 -9.47
C GLU A 116 13.10 1.29 -9.04
N VAL A 117 12.83 -0.01 -8.88
CA VAL A 117 11.53 -0.52 -8.44
C VAL A 117 11.12 -0.01 -7.05
N ILE A 118 12.07 0.16 -6.14
CA ILE A 118 11.81 0.73 -4.80
C ILE A 118 11.52 2.22 -4.91
N ALA A 119 12.33 2.96 -5.67
CA ALA A 119 12.15 4.40 -5.87
C ALA A 119 10.80 4.73 -6.56
N LEU A 120 10.42 3.95 -7.57
CA LEU A 120 9.13 4.07 -8.25
C LEU A 120 7.96 3.79 -7.31
N THR A 121 8.08 2.75 -6.48
CA THR A 121 7.06 2.43 -5.48
C THR A 121 6.93 3.55 -4.43
N GLN A 122 8.04 4.08 -3.93
CA GLN A 122 8.02 5.19 -2.97
C GLN A 122 7.41 6.45 -3.58
N THR A 123 7.72 6.74 -4.84
CA THR A 123 7.11 7.85 -5.59
C THR A 123 5.61 7.65 -5.75
N TYR A 124 5.18 6.43 -6.12
CA TYR A 124 3.76 6.09 -6.21
C TYR A 124 3.04 6.33 -4.88
N PHE A 125 3.62 5.89 -3.76
CA PHE A 125 3.02 6.11 -2.44
C PHE A 125 2.98 7.58 -2.05
N ALA A 126 4.05 8.35 -2.28
CA ALA A 126 4.06 9.79 -1.99
C ALA A 126 2.92 10.52 -2.75
N VAL A 127 2.74 10.21 -4.03
CA VAL A 127 1.64 10.77 -4.83
C VAL A 127 0.28 10.29 -4.35
N LYS A 128 0.15 9.00 -3.99
CA LYS A 128 -1.12 8.42 -3.53
C LYS A 128 -1.55 9.03 -2.19
N THR A 129 -0.63 9.20 -1.24
CA THR A 129 -0.90 9.85 0.05
C THR A 129 -1.30 11.30 -0.15
N HIS A 130 -0.57 12.06 -0.97
CA HIS A 130 -0.94 13.46 -1.26
C HIS A 130 -2.35 13.57 -1.86
N LYS A 131 -2.72 12.69 -2.80
CA LYS A 131 -4.08 12.65 -3.35
C LYS A 131 -5.13 12.33 -2.29
N GLN A 132 -4.83 11.42 -1.37
CA GLN A 132 -5.74 11.06 -0.27
C GLN A 132 -5.97 12.24 0.67
N GLU A 133 -4.92 12.95 1.07
CA GLU A 133 -5.02 14.16 1.90
C GLU A 133 -5.89 15.22 1.23
N GLN A 134 -5.73 15.45 -0.07
CA GLN A 134 -6.56 16.41 -0.81
C GLN A 134 -8.05 16.00 -0.85
N LEU A 135 -8.34 14.71 -1.00
CA LEU A 135 -9.71 14.19 -0.97
C LEU A 135 -10.34 14.33 0.42
N GLU A 136 -9.57 14.13 1.48
CA GLU A 136 -10.02 14.30 2.86
C GLU A 136 -10.34 15.76 3.17
N LEU A 137 -9.50 16.71 2.74
CA LEU A 137 -9.78 18.15 2.86
C LEU A 137 -11.06 18.54 2.13
N GLN A 138 -11.24 18.08 0.88
CA GLN A 138 -12.47 18.34 0.12
C GLN A 138 -13.72 17.78 0.79
N LYS A 139 -13.61 16.60 1.39
CA LYS A 139 -14.69 15.97 2.15
C LYS A 139 -15.03 16.78 3.40
N GLU A 140 -14.04 17.26 4.12
CA GLU A 140 -14.24 18.12 5.29
C GLU A 140 -14.92 19.44 4.92
N ASP A 141 -14.45 20.12 3.87
CA ASP A 141 -15.05 21.37 3.37
C ASP A 141 -16.51 21.15 2.93
N SER A 142 -16.78 20.02 2.27
CA SER A 142 -18.15 19.65 1.87
C SER A 142 -19.06 19.44 3.09
N LEU A 143 -18.57 18.80 4.15
CA LEU A 143 -19.31 18.59 5.40
C LEU A 143 -19.57 19.92 6.12
N ARG A 144 -18.60 20.84 6.15
CA ARG A 144 -18.77 22.19 6.72
C ARG A 144 -19.86 22.97 6.00
N LEU A 145 -19.80 23.02 4.66
CA LEU A 145 -20.82 23.70 3.85
C LEU A 145 -22.21 23.08 4.04
N GLN A 146 -22.30 21.76 4.21
CA GLN A 146 -23.59 21.09 4.44
C GLN A 146 -24.19 21.43 5.81
N ILE A 147 -23.37 21.61 6.85
CA ILE A 147 -23.80 22.08 8.17
C ILE A 147 -24.28 23.55 8.08
N ASP A 148 -23.54 24.41 7.38
CA ASP A 148 -23.89 25.82 7.22
C ASP A 148 -25.18 26.03 6.41
N LEU A 149 -25.45 25.14 5.44
CA LEU A 149 -26.70 25.14 4.66
C LEU A 149 -27.90 24.52 5.40
N HIS A 150 -27.65 23.79 6.48
CA HIS A 150 -28.68 23.21 7.33
C HIS A 150 -28.57 23.74 8.76
N PRO A 151 -28.65 25.08 8.96
CA PRO A 151 -28.55 25.67 10.29
C PRO A 151 -29.62 25.05 11.18
N PHE A 152 -29.21 24.56 12.35
CA PHE A 152 -30.10 24.04 13.38
C PHE A 152 -31.30 24.98 13.54
N SER A 153 -32.48 24.55 13.10
CA SER A 153 -33.69 25.36 13.11
C SER A 153 -34.21 25.50 14.53
N TRP A 154 -33.69 26.48 15.28
CA TRP A 154 -34.31 26.97 16.50
C TRP A 154 -35.57 27.78 16.15
N THR A 155 -36.63 27.13 15.67
CA THR A 155 -37.93 27.81 15.53
C THR A 155 -39.13 27.09 16.13
N ASP A 156 -39.01 25.87 16.64
CA ASP A 156 -40.20 25.15 17.13
C ASP A 156 -40.11 24.83 18.64
N ASN A 157 -39.93 25.86 19.49
CA ASN A 157 -40.56 25.86 20.82
C ASN A 157 -40.61 27.27 21.44
N GLN A 158 -41.31 28.20 20.78
CA GLN A 158 -41.82 29.43 21.39
C GLN A 158 -43.34 29.41 21.29
N ASN A 159 -43.97 28.42 21.93
CA ASN A 159 -45.36 28.56 22.35
C ASN A 159 -45.34 28.94 23.83
N HIS A 160 -45.37 30.25 24.07
CA HIS A 160 -45.90 30.89 25.28
C HIS A 160 -47.31 31.38 24.91
N PRO A 161 -48.36 31.37 25.77
CA PRO A 161 -48.47 31.03 27.19
C PRO A 161 -49.13 29.68 27.53
#